data_AF-A0A7S2FH44-F1
#
_entry.id   AF-A0A7S2FH44-F1
#
_cell.length_a   1.000
_cell.length_b   1.000
_cell.length_c   1.000
_cell.angle_alpha   90.00
_cell.angle_beta   90.00
_cell.angle_gamma   90.00
#
_symmetry.space_group_name_H-M   'P 1'
#
loop_
_entity.id
_entity.type
_entity.pdbx_description
1 polymer ?
#
loop_
_entity_poly.entity_id
_entity_poly.type
_entity_poly.pdbx_seq_one_letter_code
_entity_poly.pdbx_strand_id
1 'polypeptide(L)'
;GSGLGSGLDGRAPRPGRIEPMCMHVHMHRVHMGGRLVSEWSLRLPSWDSSFPVRQRLEQAGPQERAAMYREFAAAQLAQFAREGSGWFYWTWKVDCGDFDSEAVDDEGPWDLRECLRRGWIDPSSWHPAAQP
;
A
#
# COMPACT_ATOMS: atom_id res chain seq x y z
N GLY A 1 13.20 17.73 51.89
CA GLY A 1 13.73 18.68 50.89
C GLY A 1 14.05 17.88 49.65
N SER A 2 13.34 18.06 48.54
CA SER A 2 13.52 19.16 47.56
C SER A 2 14.83 18.96 46.79
N GLY A 3 14.78 18.39 45.58
CA GLY A 3 14.91 19.11 44.30
C GLY A 3 16.31 18.80 43.70
N LEU A 4 16.57 18.67 42.39
CA LEU A 4 15.90 19.03 41.15
C LEU A 4 16.45 18.08 40.05
N GLY A 5 15.54 17.43 39.31
CA GLY A 5 15.89 16.74 38.07
C GLY A 5 15.81 17.71 36.91
N SER A 6 16.96 18.05 36.32
CA SER A 6 17.07 18.75 35.04
C SER A 6 17.75 17.82 34.05
N GLY A 7 17.06 17.51 32.97
CA GLY A 7 17.56 16.64 31.90
C GLY A 7 16.53 16.46 30.80
N LEU A 8 15.93 17.56 30.33
CA LEU A 8 15.22 17.60 29.06
C LEU A 8 16.28 17.55 27.95
N ASP A 9 16.79 16.36 27.65
CA ASP A 9 17.50 16.14 26.39
C ASP A 9 16.48 16.04 25.27
N GLY A 10 16.27 17.18 24.61
CA GLY A 10 15.44 17.36 23.42
C GLY A 10 15.99 16.61 22.20
N ARG A 11 15.99 15.28 22.25
CA ARG A 11 16.23 14.46 21.08
C ARG A 11 14.90 14.24 20.37
N ALA A 12 14.64 15.05 19.34
CA ALA A 12 13.56 14.80 18.40
C ALA A 12 13.57 13.32 17.97
N PRO A 13 12.42 12.63 17.94
CA PRO A 13 12.35 11.26 17.45
C PRO A 13 12.88 11.26 16.01
N ARG A 14 13.92 10.46 15.78
CA ARG A 14 14.45 10.26 14.42
C ARG A 14 13.29 9.72 13.58
N PRO A 15 13.04 10.24 12.37
CA PRO A 15 12.05 9.64 11.49
C PRO A 15 12.42 8.16 11.35
N GLY A 16 11.51 7.29 11.78
CA GLY A 16 11.68 5.85 11.68
C GLY A 16 12.05 5.56 10.25
N ARG A 17 13.23 4.99 10.04
CA ARG A 17 13.63 4.48 8.74
C ARG A 17 12.66 3.35 8.46
N ILE A 18 11.64 3.62 7.64
CA ILE A 18 10.80 2.58 7.07
C ILE A 18 11.76 1.75 6.24
N GLU A 19 12.17 0.59 6.74
CA GLU A 19 12.91 -0.34 5.93
C GLU A 19 12.03 -0.68 4.72
N PRO A 20 12.56 -0.55 3.49
CA PRO A 20 11.79 -0.86 2.30
C PRO A 20 11.32 -2.29 2.42
N MET A 21 10.01 -2.50 2.55
CA MET A 21 9.47 -3.84 2.58
C MET A 21 9.84 -4.50 1.26
N CYS A 22 10.62 -5.58 1.32
CA CYS A 22 10.81 -6.46 0.18
C CYS A 22 9.47 -7.19 -0.04
N MET A 23 8.50 -6.49 -0.63
CA MET A 23 7.22 -7.08 -0.99
C MET A 23 7.43 -7.85 -2.27
N HIS A 24 7.46 -9.17 -2.14
CA HIS A 24 7.36 -10.06 -3.28
C HIS A 24 5.94 -9.92 -3.83
N VAL A 25 5.77 -9.06 -4.83
CA VAL A 25 4.50 -8.89 -5.53
C VAL A 25 4.22 -10.17 -6.30
N HIS A 26 3.22 -10.94 -5.85
CA HIS A 26 2.68 -12.03 -6.65
C HIS A 26 1.82 -11.42 -7.76
N MET A 27 2.40 -11.29 -8.96
CA MET A 27 1.62 -10.91 -10.13
C MET A 27 0.84 -12.11 -10.63
N HIS A 28 -0.49 -11.97 -10.65
CA HIS A 28 -1.32 -12.84 -11.46
C HIS A 28 -1.20 -12.41 -12.91
N ARG A 29 -0.61 -13.28 -13.73
CA ARG A 29 -0.37 -13.06 -15.16
C ARG A 29 -1.51 -13.65 -15.98
N VAL A 30 -2.22 -12.80 -16.73
CA VAL A 30 -3.28 -13.22 -17.65
C VAL A 30 -2.82 -12.99 -19.08
N HIS A 31 -2.99 -13.99 -19.94
CA HIS A 31 -2.74 -13.86 -21.37
C HIS A 31 -4.04 -13.43 -22.06
N MET A 32 -4.08 -12.18 -22.54
CA MET A 32 -5.21 -11.65 -23.29
C MET A 32 -4.77 -11.37 -24.73
N GLY A 33 -5.21 -12.20 -25.68
CA GLY A 33 -4.87 -12.02 -27.11
C GLY A 33 -3.37 -12.03 -27.42
N GLY A 34 -2.59 -12.82 -26.68
CA GLY A 34 -1.12 -12.90 -26.84
C GLY A 34 -0.33 -11.79 -26.14
N ARG A 35 -0.99 -10.89 -25.39
CA ARG A 35 -0.33 -9.87 -24.56
C ARG A 35 -0.40 -10.27 -23.08
N LEU A 36 0.70 -10.03 -22.37
CA LEU A 36 0.79 -10.22 -20.93
C LEU A 36 0.13 -9.02 -20.23
N VAL A 37 -0.92 -9.30 -19.45
CA VAL A 37 -1.61 -8.32 -18.63
C VAL A 37 -1.63 -8.81 -17.19
N SER A 38 -1.19 -7.97 -16.25
CA SER A 38 -1.20 -8.26 -14.83
C SER A 38 -2.46 -7.74 -14.16
N GLU A 39 -3.05 -8.56 -13.31
CA GLU A 39 -4.10 -8.15 -12.38
C GLU A 39 -3.48 -7.75 -11.04
N TRP A 40 -3.97 -6.67 -10.42
CA TRP A 40 -3.46 -6.24 -9.12
C TRP A 40 -4.48 -5.47 -8.26
N SER A 41 -4.24 -5.47 -6.94
CA SER A 41 -4.96 -4.67 -5.96
C SER A 41 -4.01 -4.19 -4.87
N LEU A 42 -4.48 -3.34 -3.96
CA LEU A 42 -3.75 -2.96 -2.75
C LEU A 42 -4.06 -3.85 -1.55
N ARG A 43 -4.88 -4.90 -1.72
CA ARG A 43 -5.15 -5.83 -0.63
C ARG A 43 -3.89 -6.61 -0.28
N LEU A 44 -3.28 -6.22 0.82
CA LEU A 44 -2.18 -6.95 1.43
C LEU A 44 -2.71 -8.28 2.02
N PRO A 45 -1.90 -9.36 2.04
CA PRO A 45 -2.31 -10.67 2.54
C PRO A 45 -2.45 -10.70 4.07
N SER A 46 -3.39 -9.93 4.62
CA SER A 46 -3.67 -9.83 6.05
C SER A 46 -4.55 -10.97 6.57
N TRP A 47 -5.20 -11.73 5.67
CA TRP A 47 -6.08 -12.85 6.05
C TRP A 47 -5.33 -14.02 6.67
N ASP A 48 -4.03 -14.18 6.38
CA ASP A 48 -3.20 -15.26 6.89
C ASP A 48 -2.17 -14.71 7.90
N SER A 49 -2.21 -15.26 9.12
CA SER A 49 -1.36 -14.85 10.24
C SER A 49 0.12 -15.16 10.07
N SER A 50 0.48 -15.99 9.10
CA SER A 50 1.87 -16.28 8.78
C SER A 50 2.58 -15.13 8.05
N PHE A 51 1.84 -14.21 7.41
CA PHE A 51 2.44 -13.08 6.72
C PHE A 51 2.79 -11.95 7.70
N PRO A 52 4.06 -11.48 7.74
CA PRO A 52 4.49 -10.39 8.63
C PRO A 52 3.70 -9.09 8.43
N VAL A 53 3.17 -8.87 7.22
CA VAL A 53 2.39 -7.67 6.90
C VAL A 53 1.11 -7.57 7.72
N ARG A 54 0.52 -8.69 8.14
CA ARG A 54 -0.66 -8.70 9.00
C ARG A 54 -0.38 -8.02 10.34
N GLN A 55 0.65 -8.49 11.06
CA GLN A 55 1.03 -7.94 12.36
C GLN A 55 1.35 -6.44 12.25
N ARG A 56 2.03 -6.04 11.16
CA ARG A 56 2.32 -4.64 10.91
C ARG A 56 1.06 -3.80 10.67
N LEU A 57 0.10 -4.31 9.90
CA LEU A 57 -1.18 -3.62 9.66
C LEU A 57 -2.04 -3.51 10.93
N GLU A 58 -1.99 -4.51 11.82
CA GLU A 58 -2.69 -4.49 13.12
C GLU A 58 -2.08 -3.46 14.09
N GLN A 59 -0.79 -3.19 13.99
CA GLN A 59 -0.06 -2.24 14.85
C GLN A 59 0.01 -0.82 14.28
N ALA A 60 -0.17 -0.67 12.96
CA ALA A 60 -0.01 0.59 12.26
C ALA A 60 -1.21 1.52 12.49
N GLY A 61 -0.92 2.78 12.83
CA GLY A 61 -1.94 3.84 12.83
C GLY A 61 -2.39 4.20 11.41
N PRO A 62 -3.49 4.97 11.24
CA PRO A 62 -4.06 5.29 9.93
C PRO A 62 -3.07 5.88 8.92
N GLN A 63 -2.17 6.76 9.38
CA GLN A 63 -1.16 7.40 8.52
C GLN A 63 -0.08 6.42 8.05
N GLU A 64 0.35 5.49 8.93
CA GLU A 64 1.33 4.47 8.57
C GLU A 64 0.72 3.46 7.59
N ARG A 65 -0.53 3.03 7.81
CA ARG A 65 -1.26 2.17 6.87
C ARG A 65 -1.34 2.82 5.49
N ALA A 66 -1.69 4.11 5.43
CA ALA A 66 -1.72 4.86 4.17
C ALA A 66 -0.34 4.93 3.49
N ALA A 67 0.75 5.09 4.25
CA ALA A 67 2.11 5.05 3.71
C ALA A 67 2.45 3.67 3.13
N MET A 68 2.13 2.59 3.85
CA MET A 68 2.34 1.22 3.38
C MET A 68 1.62 0.94 2.07
N TYR A 69 0.35 1.38 1.93
CA TYR A 69 -0.40 1.21 0.69
C TYR A 69 0.19 2.00 -0.48
N ARG A 70 0.66 3.24 -0.24
CA ARG A 70 1.37 4.03 -1.26
C ARG A 70 2.66 3.37 -1.72
N GLU A 71 3.46 2.87 -0.79
CA GLU A 71 4.69 2.15 -1.10
C GLU A 71 4.41 0.87 -1.88
N PHE A 72 3.35 0.13 -1.51
CA PHE A 72 2.93 -1.06 -2.25
C PHE A 72 2.45 -0.73 -3.66
N ALA A 73 1.63 0.31 -3.84
CA ALA A 73 1.18 0.78 -5.15
C ALA A 73 2.37 1.12 -6.05
N ALA A 74 3.31 1.92 -5.53
CA ALA A 74 4.49 2.35 -6.27
C ALA A 74 5.37 1.15 -6.68
N ALA A 75 5.55 0.17 -5.80
CA ALA A 75 6.33 -1.02 -6.09
C ALA A 75 5.71 -1.88 -7.21
N GLN A 76 4.38 -2.09 -7.17
CA GLN A 76 3.67 -2.84 -8.20
C GLN A 76 3.73 -2.15 -9.57
N LEU A 77 3.46 -0.84 -9.60
CA LEU A 77 3.51 -0.05 -10.84
C LEU A 77 4.92 0.01 -11.43
N ALA A 78 5.95 0.17 -10.59
CA ALA A 78 7.34 0.12 -11.04
C ALA A 78 7.71 -1.25 -11.63
N GLN A 79 7.17 -2.33 -11.06
CA GLN A 79 7.36 -3.67 -11.60
C GLN A 79 6.68 -3.84 -12.96
N PHE A 80 5.42 -3.39 -13.14
CA PHE A 80 4.74 -3.47 -14.43
C PHE A 80 5.45 -2.67 -15.51
N ALA A 81 5.92 -1.46 -15.17
CA ALA A 81 6.71 -0.62 -16.07
C ALA A 81 8.01 -1.32 -16.50
N ARG A 82 8.73 -1.95 -15.55
CA ARG A 82 9.97 -2.69 -15.83
C ARG A 82 9.73 -3.94 -16.71
N GLU A 83 8.63 -4.65 -16.50
CA GLU A 83 8.30 -5.86 -17.25
C GLU A 83 7.62 -5.59 -18.59
N GLY A 84 7.31 -4.32 -18.92
CA GLY A 84 6.57 -3.95 -20.13
C GLY A 84 5.18 -4.57 -20.21
N SER A 85 4.61 -4.95 -19.07
CA SER A 85 3.32 -5.60 -18.98
C SER A 85 2.20 -4.57 -18.91
N GLY A 86 1.10 -4.83 -19.62
CA GLY A 86 -0.15 -4.11 -19.34
C GLY A 86 -0.67 -4.50 -17.95
N TRP A 87 -1.55 -3.69 -17.37
CA TRP A 87 -2.18 -4.04 -16.10
C TRP A 87 -3.63 -3.55 -16.04
N PHE A 88 -4.43 -4.20 -15.20
CA PHE A 88 -5.72 -3.69 -14.75
C PHE A 88 -5.82 -3.84 -13.23
N TYR A 89 -6.50 -2.89 -12.60
CA TYR A 89 -6.75 -2.94 -11.17
C TYR A 89 -8.00 -3.77 -10.88
N TRP A 90 -7.90 -4.70 -9.94
CA TRP A 90 -9.01 -5.47 -9.39
C TRP A 90 -9.36 -4.92 -8.00
N THR A 91 -10.48 -4.23 -7.82
CA THR A 91 -11.62 -3.98 -8.73
C THR A 91 -11.87 -2.49 -8.90
N TRP A 92 -12.68 -2.13 -9.90
CA TRP A 92 -13.13 -0.75 -10.08
C TRP A 92 -13.90 -0.22 -8.86
N LYS A 93 -14.72 -1.06 -8.22
CA LYS A 93 -15.54 -0.73 -7.07
C LYS A 93 -15.90 -1.99 -6.29
N VAL A 94 -15.93 -1.93 -4.97
CA VAL A 94 -16.58 -2.94 -4.13
C VAL A 94 -17.88 -2.37 -3.56
N ASP A 95 -18.98 -3.11 -3.71
CA ASP A 95 -20.27 -2.76 -3.12
C ASP A 95 -20.35 -3.29 -1.68
N CYS A 96 -19.60 -2.67 -0.77
CA CYS A 96 -19.66 -2.95 0.66
C CYS A 96 -20.14 -1.69 1.39
N GLY A 97 -21.07 -1.87 2.34
CA GLY A 97 -21.69 -0.78 3.10
C GLY A 97 -20.66 0.06 3.86
N ASP A 98 -21.05 1.32 4.15
CA ASP A 98 -20.28 2.37 4.83
C ASP A 98 -18.87 1.99 5.31
N PHE A 99 -17.87 2.37 4.50
CA PHE A 99 -16.43 2.24 4.78
C PHE A 99 -15.93 3.03 6.01
N ASP A 100 -16.82 3.73 6.70
CA ASP A 100 -16.56 4.43 7.97
C ASP A 100 -16.57 3.47 9.18
N SER A 101 -16.90 2.20 8.99
CA SER A 101 -16.73 1.21 10.06
C SER A 101 -15.25 0.85 10.18
N GLU A 102 -14.69 0.93 11.39
CA GLU A 102 -13.39 0.38 11.78
C GLU A 102 -13.38 -1.17 11.73
N ALA A 103 -14.13 -1.77 10.79
CA ALA A 103 -14.27 -3.19 10.68
C ALA A 103 -12.96 -3.84 10.21
N VAL A 104 -12.73 -5.03 10.76
CA VAL A 104 -11.56 -5.89 10.56
C VAL A 104 -11.38 -6.29 9.08
N ASP A 105 -12.44 -6.16 8.28
CA ASP A 105 -12.48 -6.44 6.85
C ASP A 105 -12.59 -5.15 6.02
N ASP A 106 -11.57 -4.29 6.09
CA ASP A 106 -11.44 -3.12 5.20
C ASP A 106 -11.27 -3.60 3.75
N GLU A 107 -12.36 -3.53 2.99
CA GLU A 107 -12.43 -3.81 1.55
C GLU A 107 -11.87 -2.65 0.71
N GLY A 108 -11.58 -1.48 1.33
CA GLY A 108 -11.05 -0.30 0.64
C GLY A 108 -9.84 -0.57 -0.27
N PRO A 109 -8.87 -1.42 0.10
CA PRO A 109 -7.75 -1.79 -0.75
C PRO A 109 -8.12 -2.57 -2.02
N TRP A 110 -9.34 -3.12 -2.12
CA TRP A 110 -9.87 -3.72 -3.35
C TRP A 110 -10.62 -2.73 -4.23
N ASP A 111 -10.96 -1.54 -3.73
CA ASP A 111 -11.72 -0.53 -4.47
C ASP A 111 -10.79 0.53 -5.06
N LEU A 112 -10.63 0.55 -6.39
CA LEU A 112 -9.78 1.52 -7.07
C LEU A 112 -10.20 2.96 -6.76
N ARG A 113 -11.50 3.25 -6.77
CA ARG A 113 -12.01 4.61 -6.52
C ARG A 113 -11.65 5.07 -5.13
N GLU A 114 -11.75 4.19 -4.15
CA GLU A 114 -11.39 4.48 -2.78
C GLU A 114 -9.87 4.66 -2.62
N CYS A 115 -9.07 3.82 -3.26
CA CYS A 115 -7.62 3.94 -3.27
C CYS A 115 -7.16 5.29 -3.87
N LEU A 116 -7.83 5.76 -4.92
CA LEU A 116 -7.59 7.08 -5.51
C LEU A 116 -8.05 8.20 -4.57
N ARG A 117 -9.26 8.08 -3.98
CA ARG A 117 -9.81 9.07 -3.05
C ARG A 117 -8.94 9.25 -1.81
N ARG A 118 -8.39 8.16 -1.27
CA ARG A 118 -7.48 8.16 -0.11
C ARG A 118 -6.05 8.56 -0.47
N GLY A 119 -5.74 8.75 -1.76
CA GLY A 119 -4.40 9.08 -2.23
C GLY A 119 -3.38 7.96 -2.00
N TRP A 120 -3.83 6.70 -2.01
CA TRP A 120 -2.96 5.52 -1.93
C TRP A 120 -2.33 5.18 -3.29
N ILE A 121 -3.00 5.56 -4.37
CA ILE A 121 -2.49 5.46 -5.74
C ILE A 121 -2.38 6.88 -6.29
N ASP A 122 -1.22 7.22 -6.83
CA ASP A 122 -1.01 8.45 -7.57
C ASP A 122 -1.29 8.20 -9.07
N PRO A 123 -2.34 8.77 -9.67
CA PRO A 123 -2.64 8.58 -11.09
C PRO A 123 -1.52 9.04 -12.03
N SER A 124 -0.67 9.99 -11.59
CA SER A 124 0.46 10.45 -12.39
C SER A 124 1.51 9.36 -12.60
N SER A 125 1.50 8.31 -11.77
CA SER A 125 2.41 7.17 -11.88
C SER A 125 1.95 6.09 -12.88
N TRP A 126 0.76 6.19 -13.46
CA TRP A 126 0.23 5.20 -14.42
C TRP A 126 0.90 5.27 -15.79
N HIS A 127 1.34 6.46 -16.16
CA HIS A 127 2.10 6.72 -17.36
C HIS A 127 3.48 7.17 -16.91
N PRO A 128 4.45 6.25 -16.72
CA PRO A 128 5.83 6.71 -16.62
C PRO A 128 6.06 7.51 -17.90
N ALA A 129 6.27 8.83 -17.76
CA ALA A 129 6.57 9.70 -18.88
C ALA A 129 7.64 8.97 -19.69
N ALA A 130 7.40 8.80 -21.01
CA ALA A 130 8.39 8.23 -21.89
C ALA A 130 9.68 9.03 -21.65
N GLN A 131 10.63 8.43 -20.93
CA GLN A 131 11.87 9.12 -20.65
C GLN A 131 12.54 9.32 -22.02
N PRO A 132 12.94 10.56 -22.37
CA PRO A 132 13.55 10.85 -23.66
C PRO A 132 14.86 10.10 -23.86
#